data_AF-A0A674MMK3-F1
#
_entry.id   AF-A0A674MMK3-F1
#
_cell.length_a   1.000
_cell.length_b   1.000
_cell.length_c   1.000
_cell.angle_alpha   90.00
_cell.angle_beta   90.00
_cell.angle_gamma   90.00
#
_symmetry.space_group_name_H-M   'P 1'
#
loop_
_entity.id
_entity.type
_entity.pdbx_description
1 polymer ?
#
loop_
_entity_poly.entity_id
_entity_poly.type
_entity_poly.pdbx_seq_one_letter_code
_entity_poly.pdbx_strand_id
1 'polypeptide(L)'
;METGVGAEGSGQPLASPGSCLEQFRKIPFIECHGRGTCNYYTDSYSYWLAALSPHDMFSKPKPHTDTGEFPGSLISRCRVCMKQLSSADIV
;
A
#
# COMPACT_ATOMS: atom_id res chain seq x y z
N MET A 1 -3.30 0.48 3.27
CA MET A 1 -4.65 0.83 3.78
C MET A 1 -5.25 1.82 2.81
N GLU A 2 -6.55 2.00 2.90
CA GLU A 2 -7.32 2.77 1.94
C GLU A 2 -8.55 3.33 2.62
N THR A 3 -9.01 4.47 2.14
CA THR A 3 -10.27 5.09 2.57
C THR A 3 -11.04 5.54 1.33
N GLY A 4 -12.37 5.44 1.41
CA GLY A 4 -13.31 5.85 0.37
C GLY A 4 -14.42 6.73 0.95
N VAL A 5 -15.66 6.52 0.49
CA VAL A 5 -16.82 7.30 0.96
C VAL A 5 -16.92 7.32 2.48
N GLY A 6 -17.12 8.53 3.02
CA GLY A 6 -17.27 8.76 4.46
C GLY A 6 -15.98 8.62 5.26
N ALA A 7 -14.81 8.56 4.59
CA ALA A 7 -13.53 8.21 5.20
C ALA A 7 -13.50 6.81 5.85
N GLU A 8 -14.47 5.97 5.51
CA GLU A 8 -14.47 4.56 5.86
C GLU A 8 -13.47 3.81 4.98
N GLY A 9 -12.93 2.72 5.50
CA GLY A 9 -11.82 2.05 4.85
C GLY A 9 -11.39 0.76 5.52
N SER A 10 -10.38 0.14 4.92
CA SER A 10 -9.78 -1.09 5.46
C SER A 10 -8.27 -1.08 5.29
N GLY A 11 -7.62 -2.17 5.68
CA GLY A 11 -6.18 -2.26 5.67
C GLY A 11 -5.68 -3.68 5.53
N GLN A 12 -4.36 -3.79 5.37
CA GLN A 12 -3.66 -5.06 5.17
C GLN A 12 -2.63 -5.22 6.29
N PRO A 13 -2.56 -6.39 6.95
CA PRO A 13 -1.44 -6.70 7.83
C PRO A 13 -0.12 -6.63 7.05
N LEU A 14 0.90 -5.95 7.58
CA LEU A 14 2.18 -5.73 6.87
C LEU A 14 2.98 -7.02 6.61
N ALA A 15 2.65 -8.10 7.31
CA ALA A 15 3.24 -9.42 7.09
C ALA A 15 2.45 -10.26 6.05
N SER A 16 1.27 -9.81 5.64
CA SER A 16 0.45 -10.50 4.64
C SER A 16 0.97 -10.22 3.23
N PRO A 17 0.92 -11.18 2.30
CA PRO A 17 1.15 -10.91 0.88
C PRO A 17 0.29 -9.76 0.32
N GLY A 18 -0.91 -9.55 0.89
CA GLY A 18 -1.83 -8.48 0.49
C GLY A 18 -1.28 -7.05 0.69
N SER A 19 -0.29 -6.85 1.54
CA SER A 19 0.37 -5.54 1.69
C SER A 19 1.43 -5.25 0.62
N CYS A 20 1.68 -6.18 -0.31
CA CYS A 20 2.75 -6.09 -1.31
C CYS A 20 2.23 -6.15 -2.76
N LEU A 21 1.54 -5.07 -3.20
CA LEU A 21 1.06 -4.96 -4.57
C LEU A 21 2.22 -4.87 -5.58
N GLU A 22 2.15 -5.68 -6.63
CA GLU A 22 3.18 -5.75 -7.69
C GLU A 22 3.27 -4.47 -8.53
N GLN A 23 2.12 -3.83 -8.76
CA GLN A 23 2.02 -2.59 -9.52
C GLN A 23 1.49 -1.48 -8.62
N PHE A 24 2.24 -0.39 -8.52
CA PHE A 24 1.76 0.80 -7.86
C PHE A 24 0.65 1.48 -8.67
N ARG A 25 -0.40 1.92 -7.98
CA ARG A 25 -1.45 2.79 -8.50
C ARG A 25 -1.76 3.83 -7.44
N LYS A 26 -1.94 5.10 -7.83
CA LYS A 26 -2.32 6.16 -6.90
C LYS A 26 -3.61 5.83 -6.15
N ILE A 27 -4.58 5.20 -6.84
CA ILE A 27 -5.82 4.67 -6.28
C ILE A 27 -5.99 3.24 -6.84
N PRO A 28 -5.67 2.17 -6.08
CA PRO A 28 -5.68 0.80 -6.56
C PRO A 28 -7.04 0.10 -6.48
N PHE A 29 -8.13 0.84 -6.22
CA PHE A 29 -9.47 0.29 -6.05
C PHE A 29 -10.51 1.18 -6.73
N ILE A 30 -11.71 0.64 -6.97
CA ILE A 30 -12.87 1.36 -7.51
C ILE A 30 -14.04 1.16 -6.56
N GLU A 31 -14.84 2.21 -6.36
CA GLU A 31 -16.03 2.14 -5.52
C GLU A 31 -17.26 1.79 -6.36
N CYS A 32 -18.10 0.87 -5.87
CA CYS A 32 -19.33 0.43 -6.53
C CYS A 32 -20.53 0.61 -5.61
N HIS A 33 -21.67 0.99 -6.21
CA HIS A 33 -22.93 1.22 -5.49
C HIS A 33 -23.94 0.13 -5.85
N GLY A 34 -24.88 -0.18 -4.94
CA GLY A 34 -25.88 -1.26 -5.12
C GLY A 34 -26.80 -1.11 -6.34
N ARG A 35 -26.84 0.07 -6.97
CA ARG A 35 -27.53 0.35 -8.24
C ARG A 35 -26.76 -0.09 -9.49
N GLY A 36 -25.61 -0.74 -9.34
CA GLY A 36 -24.80 -1.27 -10.44
C GLY A 36 -23.85 -0.26 -11.09
N THR A 37 -23.57 0.87 -10.43
CA THR A 37 -22.61 1.88 -10.92
C THR A 37 -21.32 1.82 -10.14
N CYS A 38 -20.18 1.93 -10.82
CA CYS A 38 -18.86 2.03 -10.18
C CYS A 38 -18.11 3.26 -10.70
N ASN A 39 -17.35 3.93 -9.84
CA ASN A 39 -16.56 5.10 -10.24
C ASN A 39 -15.32 5.28 -9.35
N TYR A 40 -14.38 6.08 -9.85
CA TYR A 40 -13.28 6.64 -9.05
C TYR A 40 -13.73 7.99 -8.50
N TYR A 41 -13.63 8.16 -7.19
CA TYR A 41 -14.00 9.41 -6.53
C TYR A 41 -12.76 10.14 -6.01
N THR A 42 -12.84 11.47 -5.92
CA THR A 42 -11.70 12.32 -5.53
C THR A 42 -11.34 12.23 -4.05
N ASP A 43 -12.25 11.71 -3.23
CA ASP A 43 -12.08 11.43 -1.80
C ASP A 43 -11.54 10.02 -1.54
N SER A 44 -11.27 9.23 -2.58
CA SER A 44 -10.56 7.97 -2.45
C SER A 44 -9.08 8.25 -2.16
N TYR A 45 -8.55 7.63 -1.10
CA TYR A 45 -7.14 7.69 -0.75
C TYR A 45 -6.54 6.30 -0.63
N SER A 46 -5.29 6.17 -1.05
CA SER A 46 -4.47 4.97 -0.80
C SER A 46 -3.23 5.35 -0.01
N TYR A 47 -2.87 4.51 0.95
CA TYR A 47 -1.77 4.76 1.87
C TYR A 47 -0.73 3.65 1.74
N TRP A 48 0.51 4.08 1.54
CA TRP A 48 1.68 3.25 1.28
C TRP A 48 2.72 3.51 2.36
N LEU A 49 3.54 2.50 2.68
CA LEU A 49 4.69 2.71 3.54
C LEU A 49 5.69 3.65 2.85
N ALA A 50 6.16 4.67 3.55
CA ALA A 50 7.18 5.58 3.04
C ALA A 50 8.57 4.90 3.07
N ALA A 51 9.40 5.18 2.07
CA ALA A 51 10.81 4.84 2.11
C ALA A 51 11.57 5.82 3.01
N LEU A 52 12.35 5.30 3.94
CA LEU A 52 13.05 6.10 4.96
C LEU A 52 14.52 5.70 5.02
N SER A 53 15.40 6.71 5.07
CA SER A 53 16.82 6.51 5.35
C SER A 53 17.03 6.17 6.83
N PRO A 54 17.86 5.18 7.19
CA PRO A 54 18.19 4.87 8.58
C PRO A 54 18.72 6.08 9.37
N HIS A 55 19.37 7.02 8.70
CA HIS A 55 19.91 8.24 9.33
C HIS A 55 18.82 9.24 9.75
N ASP A 56 17.64 9.15 9.14
CA ASP A 56 16.54 10.10 9.35
C ASP A 56 15.45 9.55 10.29
N MET A 57 15.59 8.33 10.83
CA MET A 57 14.53 7.66 11.62
C MET A 57 14.05 8.44 12.84
N PHE A 58 14.95 9.20 13.47
CA PHE A 58 14.66 10.00 14.67
C PHE A 58 14.68 11.51 14.39
N SER A 59 14.82 11.88 13.12
CA SER A 59 14.76 13.27 12.68
C SER A 59 13.30 13.65 12.41
N LYS A 60 12.99 14.95 12.47
CA LYS A 60 11.68 15.44 12.05
C LYS A 60 11.44 15.05 10.57
N PRO A 61 10.32 14.35 10.24
CA PRO A 61 9.99 14.03 8.87
C PRO A 61 9.89 15.30 8.02
N LYS A 62 10.54 15.30 6.86
CA LYS A 62 10.46 16.39 5.89
C LYS A 62 9.20 16.19 5.04
N PRO A 63 8.22 17.12 5.07
CA PRO A 63 7.04 17.01 4.22
C PRO A 63 7.45 16.98 2.75
N HIS A 64 6.81 16.12 1.98
CA HIS A 64 7.03 16.03 0.54
C HIS A 64 5.69 15.86 -0.15
N THR A 65 5.43 16.68 -1.16
CA THR A 65 4.28 16.56 -2.03
C THR A 65 4.79 16.24 -3.42
N ASP A 66 4.61 15.00 -3.84
CA ASP A 66 4.94 14.58 -5.19
C ASP A 66 3.77 14.89 -6.14
N THR A 67 4.03 15.70 -7.16
CA THR A 67 3.08 15.99 -8.24
C THR A 67 3.27 15.08 -9.44
N GLY A 68 4.34 14.26 -9.44
CA GLY A 68 4.69 13.33 -10.50
C GLY A 68 3.72 12.15 -10.64
N GLU A 69 3.90 11.40 -11.72
CA GLU A 69 3.08 10.21 -12.01
C GLU A 69 3.48 9.01 -11.14
N PHE A 70 4.76 8.94 -10.73
CA PHE A 70 5.32 7.84 -9.95
C PHE A 70 6.23 8.33 -8.81
N PRO A 71 5.86 8.14 -7.53
CA PRO A 71 6.63 8.62 -6.37
C PRO A 71 7.89 7.79 -6.05
N GLY A 72 8.55 7.22 -7.07
CA GLY A 72 9.29 5.96 -6.97
C GLY A 72 10.21 5.75 -5.77
N SER A 73 11.04 6.72 -5.39
CA SER A 73 11.96 6.60 -4.25
C SER A 73 11.32 6.88 -2.90
N LEU A 74 10.08 7.38 -2.86
CA LEU A 74 9.34 7.75 -1.65
C LEU A 74 8.49 6.60 -1.11
N ILE A 75 8.20 5.58 -1.92
CA ILE A 75 7.38 4.43 -1.53
C ILE A 75 8.29 3.24 -1.21
N SER A 76 8.05 2.63 -0.06
CA SER A 76 8.75 1.41 0.38
C SER A 76 8.51 0.26 -0.59
N ARG A 77 9.53 -0.60 -0.72
CA ARG A 77 9.48 -1.82 -1.55
C ARG A 77 9.33 -3.04 -0.65
N CYS A 78 8.72 -4.08 -1.19
CA CYS A 78 8.42 -5.31 -0.47
C CYS A 78 8.71 -6.52 -1.35
N ARG A 79 8.76 -7.69 -0.71
CA ARG A 79 8.89 -8.98 -1.38
C ARG A 79 8.02 -10.00 -0.65
N VAL A 80 7.22 -10.73 -1.40
CA VAL A 80 6.48 -11.89 -0.88
C VAL A 80 7.40 -13.11 -0.95
N CYS A 81 7.48 -13.85 0.15
CA CYS A 81 8.35 -15.01 0.31
C CYS A 81 7.52 -16.22 0.75
N MET A 82 7.99 -17.42 0.43
CA MET A 82 7.42 -18.67 0.91
C MET A 82 8.53 -19.51 1.57
N LYS A 83 8.22 -20.15 2.70
CA LYS A 83 9.13 -21.12 3.31
C LYS A 83 9.33 -22.28 2.33
N GLN A 84 10.58 -22.61 2.03
CA GLN A 84 10.92 -23.85 1.36
C GLN A 84 10.88 -24.96 2.42
N LEU A 85 9.95 -25.90 2.31
CA LEU A 85 9.88 -27.05 3.19
C LEU A 85 10.86 -28.11 2.69
N SER A 86 11.78 -28.54 3.54
CA SER A 86 12.62 -29.70 3.28
C SER A 86 11.95 -30.97 3.78
N SER A 87 12.37 -32.14 3.29
CA SER A 87 11.86 -33.43 3.77
C SER A 87 12.06 -33.64 5.28
N ALA A 88 12.96 -32.89 5.92
CA ALA A 88 13.20 -32.92 7.37
C ALA A 88 12.21 -32.06 8.17
N ASP A 89 11.51 -31.12 7.54
CA ASP A 89 10.48 -30.29 8.19
C ASP A 89 9.09 -30.96 8.23
N ILE A 90 8.94 -32.11 7.55
CA ILE A 90 7.67 -32.86 7.40
C ILE A 90 7.59 -34.02 8.42
N VAL A 91 8.70 -34.36 9.08
CA VAL A 91 8.77 -35.42 10.11
C VAL A 91 8.54 -34.83 11.49
#